data_AF-A0A4U7C7Q9-F1
#
_entry.id   AF-A0A4U7C7Q9-F1
#
_cell.length_a   1.000
_cell.length_b   1.000
_cell.length_c   1.000
_cell.angle_alpha   90.00
_cell.angle_beta   90.00
_cell.angle_gamma   90.00
#
_symmetry.space_group_name_H-M   'P 1'
#
loop_
_entity.id
_entity.type
_entity.pdbx_description
1 polymer ?
#
loop_
_entity_poly.entity_id
_entity_poly.type
_entity_poly.pdbx_seq_one_letter_code
_entity_poly.pdbx_strand_id
1 'polypeptide(L)'
;MVTDRLADGVRIAQLLASEVTGNESRLRGLTVADADPDVEPTADGALAYRIVRERDGSPDGDASAETDPDPTVAEVYVQPDRARIEAVAAPDAVADAAREVDLRVRPKAVRPPRTLVFVEDGAGVKRALAVLEAVRSESDDR
;
A
#
# COMPACT_ATOMS: atom_id res chain seq x y z
N MET A 1 21.40 2.40 20.21
CA MET A 1 21.59 2.63 18.75
C MET A 1 20.95 1.49 17.95
N VAL A 2 19.62 1.40 17.90
CA VAL A 2 18.88 0.53 16.94
C VAL A 2 17.52 1.14 16.61
N THR A 3 16.91 1.85 17.57
CA THR A 3 15.60 2.50 17.42
C THR A 3 15.55 3.57 16.32
N ASP A 4 16.63 4.35 16.12
CA ASP A 4 16.71 5.37 15.07
C ASP A 4 16.65 4.83 13.63
N ARG A 5 16.98 3.56 13.39
CA ARG A 5 16.88 2.98 12.04
C ARG A 5 15.45 2.60 11.65
N LEU A 6 14.53 2.48 12.60
CA LEU A 6 13.16 2.07 12.33
C LEU A 6 12.20 3.24 12.11
N ALA A 7 12.63 4.47 12.40
CA ALA A 7 11.96 5.70 12.00
C ALA A 7 12.52 6.25 10.67
N ASP A 8 13.28 5.44 9.93
CA ASP A 8 13.72 5.80 8.58
C ASP A 8 12.62 5.40 7.60
N GLY A 9 11.97 6.38 6.98
CA GLY A 9 10.83 6.13 6.10
C GLY A 9 11.15 5.25 4.88
N VAL A 10 12.38 5.31 4.36
CA VAL A 10 12.83 4.42 3.28
C VAL A 10 12.87 2.98 3.79
N ARG A 11 13.46 2.77 4.98
CA ARG A 11 13.55 1.43 5.57
C ARG A 11 12.18 0.86 5.95
N ILE A 12 11.27 1.71 6.42
CA ILE A 12 9.87 1.33 6.68
C ILE A 12 9.19 0.88 5.38
N ALA A 13 9.33 1.66 4.30
CA ALA A 13 8.73 1.33 3.01
C ALA A 13 9.31 0.05 2.40
N GLN A 14 10.61 -0.19 2.53
CA GLN A 14 11.27 -1.44 2.11
C GLN A 14 10.77 -2.64 2.92
N LEU A 15 10.61 -2.49 4.23
CA LEU A 15 10.05 -3.54 5.08
C LEU A 15 8.61 -3.86 4.65
N LEU A 16 7.79 -2.83 4.43
CA LEU A 16 6.42 -3.01 3.92
C LEU A 16 6.41 -3.73 2.56
N ALA A 17 7.29 -3.34 1.63
CA ALA A 17 7.39 -3.98 0.32
C ALA A 17 7.71 -5.47 0.43
N SER A 18 8.68 -5.82 1.29
CA SER A 18 9.06 -7.21 1.56
C SER A 18 7.93 -8.03 2.18
N GLU A 19 7.10 -7.40 3.03
CA GLU A 19 5.95 -8.08 3.62
C GLU A 19 4.83 -8.28 2.59
N VAL A 20 4.60 -7.32 1.69
CA VAL A 20 3.61 -7.46 0.60
C VAL A 20 4.01 -8.58 -0.34
N THR A 21 5.25 -8.56 -0.85
CA THR A 21 5.70 -9.58 -1.82
C THR A 21 5.95 -10.95 -1.19
N GLY A 22 6.28 -11.02 0.10
CA GLY A 22 6.54 -12.27 0.81
C GLY A 22 5.29 -12.92 1.44
N ASN A 23 4.14 -12.25 1.48
CA ASN A 23 2.95 -12.75 2.16
C ASN A 23 1.99 -13.47 1.22
N GLU A 24 2.30 -14.73 0.96
CA GLU A 24 1.50 -15.62 0.11
C GLU A 24 0.18 -16.11 0.75
N SER A 25 -0.17 -15.59 1.92
CA SER A 25 -1.38 -15.95 2.67
C SER A 25 -2.40 -14.80 2.65
N ARG A 26 -2.26 -13.82 3.55
CA ARG A 26 -3.25 -12.74 3.75
C ARG A 26 -3.24 -11.70 2.64
N LEU A 27 -2.11 -11.57 1.94
CA LEU A 27 -1.95 -10.61 0.86
C LEU A 27 -1.77 -11.28 -0.50
N ARG A 28 -2.07 -12.58 -0.61
CA ARG A 28 -2.10 -13.29 -1.89
C ARG A 28 -2.93 -12.51 -2.90
N GLY A 29 -2.39 -12.34 -4.11
CA GLY A 29 -3.01 -11.55 -5.18
C GLY A 29 -2.68 -10.05 -5.13
N LEU A 30 -1.85 -9.60 -4.18
CA LEU A 30 -1.25 -8.27 -4.18
C LEU A 30 0.25 -8.38 -4.43
N THR A 31 0.79 -7.46 -5.23
CA THR A 31 2.22 -7.36 -5.47
C THR A 31 2.67 -5.90 -5.58
N VAL A 32 3.99 -5.70 -5.54
CA VAL A 32 4.62 -4.38 -5.70
C VAL A 32 4.95 -4.15 -7.17
N ALA A 33 4.57 -2.99 -7.70
CA ALA A 33 4.87 -2.54 -9.06
C ALA A 33 5.59 -1.18 -9.04
N ASP A 34 6.36 -0.93 -10.10
CA ASP A 34 7.03 0.36 -10.33
C ASP A 34 7.88 0.83 -9.13
N ALA A 35 8.60 -0.10 -8.51
CA ALA A 35 9.42 0.21 -7.37
C ALA A 35 10.69 0.97 -7.76
N ASP A 36 10.92 2.09 -7.08
CA ASP A 36 12.15 2.88 -7.12
C ASP A 36 13.00 2.54 -5.88
N PRO A 37 14.07 1.72 -6.03
CA PRO A 37 14.93 1.35 -4.90
C PRO A 37 15.83 2.50 -4.42
N ASP A 38 16.03 3.53 -5.25
CA ASP A 38 16.91 4.67 -5.00
C ASP A 38 16.11 5.94 -4.66
N VAL A 39 14.83 5.77 -4.28
CA VAL A 39 13.94 6.88 -3.93
C VAL A 39 14.48 7.71 -2.76
N GLU A 40 14.63 9.00 -2.99
CA GLU A 40 15.03 9.96 -1.96
C GLU A 40 13.79 10.50 -1.21
N PRO A 41 13.75 10.42 0.14
CA PRO A 41 12.60 10.86 0.92
C PRO A 41 12.40 12.38 0.87
N THR A 42 11.14 12.81 0.78
CA THR A 42 10.78 14.24 0.80
C THR A 42 9.72 14.53 1.86
N ALA A 43 9.60 15.79 2.29
CA ALA A 43 8.62 16.19 3.30
C ALA A 43 7.17 15.88 2.88
N ASP A 44 6.85 16.04 1.58
CA ASP A 44 5.52 15.75 1.04
C ASP A 44 5.29 14.26 0.74
N GLY A 45 6.37 13.49 0.72
CA GLY A 45 6.41 12.08 0.35
C GLY A 45 6.84 11.90 -1.11
N ALA A 46 7.93 11.16 -1.34
CA ALA A 46 8.31 10.72 -2.68
C ALA A 46 7.67 9.35 -2.98
N LEU A 47 7.13 9.15 -4.19
CA LEU A 47 6.52 7.88 -4.56
C LEU A 47 7.62 6.81 -4.65
N ALA A 48 7.51 5.78 -3.81
CA ALA A 48 8.46 4.68 -3.80
C ALA A 48 8.00 3.52 -4.68
N TYR A 49 6.73 3.15 -4.60
CA TYR A 49 6.16 2.08 -5.41
C TYR A 49 4.63 2.10 -5.36
N ARG A 50 4.03 1.30 -6.24
CA ARG A 50 2.59 1.00 -6.27
C ARG A 50 2.34 -0.41 -5.75
N ILE A 51 1.20 -0.59 -5.08
CA ILE A 51 0.66 -1.91 -4.75
C ILE A 51 -0.48 -2.17 -5.72
N VAL A 52 -0.36 -3.24 -6.49
CA VAL A 52 -1.31 -3.61 -7.55
C VAL A 52 -1.86 -5.00 -7.27
N ARG A 53 -3.03 -5.30 -7.85
CA ARG A 53 -3.53 -6.67 -7.91
C ARG A 53 -2.73 -7.46 -8.95
N GLU A 54 -2.35 -8.68 -8.61
CA GLU A 54 -1.87 -9.64 -9.59
C GLU A 54 -3.04 -10.02 -10.52
N ARG A 55 -2.88 -9.89 -11.83
CA ARG A 55 -3.88 -10.42 -12.76
C ARG A 55 -3.72 -11.93 -12.81
N ASP A 56 -4.79 -12.67 -12.55
CA ASP A 56 -4.84 -14.10 -12.84
C ASP A 56 -4.61 -14.31 -14.34
N GLY A 57 -3.39 -14.69 -14.72
CA GLY A 57 -3.03 -14.94 -16.10
C GLY A 57 -3.69 -16.22 -16.59
N SER A 58 -4.77 -16.11 -17.34
CA SER A 58 -5.08 -17.11 -18.37
C SER A 58 -4.04 -16.96 -19.49
N PRO A 59 -3.22 -17.98 -19.81
CA PRO A 59 -2.24 -17.91 -20.89
C PRO A 59 -2.88 -17.91 -22.29
N ASP A 60 -4.21 -18.06 -22.37
CA ASP A 60 -4.99 -18.08 -23.61
C ASP A 60 -6.23 -17.19 -23.45
N GLY A 61 -6.33 -16.08 -24.18
CA GLY A 61 -7.61 -15.37 -24.30
C GLY A 61 -7.56 -13.88 -24.59
N ASP A 62 -7.73 -13.56 -25.88
CA ASP A 62 -8.38 -12.36 -26.43
C ASP A 62 -8.03 -10.97 -25.84
N ALA A 63 -7.21 -10.22 -26.58
CA ALA A 63 -6.93 -8.80 -26.35
C ALA A 63 -8.09 -7.89 -26.81
N SER A 64 -9.31 -8.19 -26.37
CA SER A 64 -10.51 -7.38 -26.62
C SER A 64 -11.39 -7.27 -25.37
N ALA A 65 -10.85 -6.72 -24.28
CA ALA A 65 -11.65 -6.18 -23.19
C ALA A 65 -11.24 -4.72 -23.00
N GLU A 66 -12.21 -3.83 -23.20
CA GLU A 66 -12.05 -2.38 -23.06
C GLU A 66 -11.50 -2.04 -21.68
N THR A 67 -10.40 -1.28 -21.66
CA THR A 67 -9.81 -0.60 -20.50
C THR A 67 -9.89 -1.39 -19.19
N ASP A 68 -8.91 -2.27 -18.95
CA ASP A 68 -8.61 -2.74 -17.60
C ASP A 68 -8.50 -1.49 -16.68
N PRO A 69 -9.34 -1.35 -15.64
CA PRO A 69 -9.15 -0.28 -14.68
C PRO A 69 -7.76 -0.43 -14.07
N ASP A 70 -7.10 0.70 -13.80
CA ASP A 70 -5.76 0.70 -13.18
C ASP A 70 -5.74 -0.29 -11.99
N PRO A 71 -4.90 -1.35 -12.03
CA PRO A 71 -4.90 -2.39 -11.00
C PRO A 71 -4.32 -1.89 -9.66
N THR A 72 -3.88 -0.63 -9.61
CA THR A 72 -3.37 0.03 -8.41
C THR A 72 -4.44 0.13 -7.34
N VAL A 73 -4.17 -0.51 -6.21
CA VAL A 73 -5.02 -0.44 -5.02
C VAL A 73 -4.49 0.55 -3.99
N ALA A 74 -3.17 0.74 -3.96
CA ALA A 74 -2.53 1.72 -3.08
C ALA A 74 -1.19 2.21 -3.67
N GLU A 75 -0.79 3.40 -3.25
CA GLU A 75 0.50 4.01 -3.57
C GLU A 75 1.28 4.21 -2.27
N VAL A 76 2.58 3.92 -2.26
CA VAL A 76 3.43 4.07 -1.07
C VAL A 76 4.42 5.21 -1.29
N TYR A 77 4.37 6.19 -0.39
CA TYR A 77 5.23 7.36 -0.39
C TYR A 77 6.18 7.34 0.80
N VAL A 78 7.43 7.75 0.58
CA VAL A 78 8.46 7.84 1.62
C VAL A 78 8.69 9.28 2.06
N GLN A 79 8.62 9.49 3.37
CA GLN A 79 9.04 10.72 4.05
C GLN A 79 10.29 10.41 4.87
N PRO A 80 11.04 11.41 5.37
CA PRO A 80 12.25 11.14 6.13
C PRO A 80 12.02 10.23 7.35
N ASP A 81 10.90 10.41 8.03
CA ASP A 81 10.58 9.78 9.31
C ASP A 81 9.55 8.63 9.23
N ARG A 82 8.93 8.40 8.06
CA ARG A 82 7.80 7.46 7.91
C ARG A 82 7.50 7.10 6.45
N ALA A 83 6.74 6.01 6.28
CA ALA A 83 6.05 5.75 5.03
C ALA A 83 4.57 6.18 5.13
N ARG A 84 4.00 6.56 4.00
CA ARG A 84 2.57 6.90 3.86
C ARG A 84 1.97 6.03 2.78
N ILE A 85 0.95 5.26 3.13
CA ILE A 85 0.13 4.51 2.18
C ILE A 85 -1.04 5.40 1.77
N GLU A 86 -1.23 5.60 0.49
CA GLU A 86 -2.39 6.28 -0.10
C GLU A 86 -3.26 5.23 -0.79
N ALA A 87 -4.37 4.87 -0.15
CA ALA A 87 -5.31 3.91 -0.70
C ALA A 87 -6.17 4.55 -1.78
N VAL A 88 -6.13 3.95 -2.96
CA VAL A 88 -6.91 4.35 -4.14
C VAL A 88 -8.20 3.53 -4.22
N ALA A 89 -8.14 2.28 -3.78
CA ALA A 89 -9.29 1.39 -3.66
C ALA A 89 -9.82 1.34 -2.21
N ALA A 90 -11.14 1.15 -2.08
CA ALA A 90 -11.85 0.96 -0.79
C ALA A 90 -11.43 1.95 0.33
N PRO A 91 -11.43 3.28 0.10
CA PRO A 91 -10.90 4.25 1.05
C PRO A 91 -11.62 4.25 2.41
N ASP A 92 -12.91 3.92 2.46
CA ASP A 92 -13.67 3.86 3.71
C ASP A 92 -13.26 2.63 4.54
N ALA A 93 -13.22 1.44 3.94
CA ALA A 93 -12.77 0.22 4.60
C ALA A 93 -11.31 0.31 5.09
N VAL A 94 -10.44 0.96 4.30
CA VAL A 94 -9.06 1.28 4.72
C VAL A 94 -9.06 2.13 5.98
N ALA A 95 -9.89 3.16 6.02
CA ALA A 95 -9.93 4.07 7.15
C ALA A 95 -10.40 3.36 8.42
N ASP A 96 -11.37 2.46 8.31
CA ASP A 96 -11.89 1.70 9.44
C ASP A 96 -10.88 0.65 9.92
N ALA A 97 -10.35 -0.19 9.02
CA ALA A 97 -9.33 -1.18 9.36
C ALA A 97 -8.09 -0.53 10.00
N ALA A 98 -7.65 0.63 9.50
CA ALA A 98 -6.51 1.33 10.07
C ALA A 98 -6.78 1.89 11.46
N ARG A 99 -8.01 2.34 11.76
CA ARG A 99 -8.40 2.77 13.12
C ARG A 99 -8.44 1.61 14.09
N GLU A 100 -8.92 0.45 13.66
CA GLU A 100 -8.98 -0.77 14.50
C GLU A 100 -7.59 -1.24 14.93
N VAL A 101 -6.57 -0.99 14.12
CA VAL A 101 -5.17 -1.32 14.41
C VAL A 101 -4.36 -0.11 14.87
N ASP A 102 -5.00 0.94 15.38
CA ASP A 102 -4.32 2.12 15.96
C ASP A 102 -3.31 2.81 15.00
N LEU A 103 -3.56 2.78 13.70
CA LEU A 103 -2.81 3.56 12.71
C LEU A 103 -3.44 4.94 12.51
N ARG A 104 -2.58 5.95 12.36
CA ARG A 104 -3.03 7.30 12.06
C ARG A 104 -3.57 7.34 10.62
N VAL A 105 -4.79 7.87 10.48
CA VAL A 105 -5.45 8.04 9.17
C VAL A 105 -5.90 9.46 8.88
N ARG A 106 -5.88 9.81 7.59
CA ARG A 106 -6.41 11.07 7.07
C ARG A 106 -7.14 10.85 5.74
N PRO A 107 -8.44 11.13 5.66
CA PRO A 107 -9.13 11.23 4.36
C PRO A 107 -8.53 12.35 3.51
N LYS A 108 -8.44 12.12 2.21
CA LYS A 108 -7.96 13.10 1.22
C LYS A 108 -9.12 13.42 0.28
N ALA A 109 -9.54 14.68 0.29
CA ALA A 109 -10.65 15.19 -0.52
C ALA A 109 -10.25 15.40 -1.99
N VAL A 110 -9.87 14.32 -2.66
CA VAL A 110 -9.61 14.24 -4.11
C VAL A 110 -10.70 13.43 -4.80
N ARG A 111 -10.73 13.40 -6.13
CA ARG A 111 -11.66 12.57 -6.91
C ARG A 111 -10.87 11.64 -7.84
N PRO A 112 -10.99 10.30 -7.71
CA PRO A 112 -11.74 9.57 -6.68
C PRO A 112 -11.19 9.82 -5.26
N PRO A 113 -12.02 9.69 -4.19
CA PRO A 113 -11.57 9.90 -2.81
C PRO A 113 -10.48 8.89 -2.43
N ARG A 114 -9.58 9.31 -1.55
CA ARG A 114 -8.44 8.49 -1.11
C ARG A 114 -8.28 8.56 0.41
N THR A 115 -7.69 7.52 0.99
CA THR A 115 -7.37 7.48 2.43
C THR A 115 -5.86 7.36 2.62
N LEU A 116 -5.29 8.25 3.43
CA LEU A 116 -3.89 8.22 3.81
C LEU A 116 -3.73 7.48 5.13
N VAL A 117 -2.79 6.54 5.18
CA VAL A 117 -2.39 5.78 6.37
C VAL A 117 -0.91 6.03 6.63
N PHE A 118 -0.56 6.42 7.86
CA PHE A 118 0.82 6.72 8.23
C PHE A 118 1.45 5.54 8.96
N VAL A 119 2.64 5.13 8.51
CA VAL A 119 3.41 4.02 9.08
C VAL A 119 4.75 4.57 9.55
N GLU A 120 4.89 4.72 10.87
CA GLU A 120 6.00 5.45 11.50
C GLU A 120 7.08 4.51 12.08
N ASP A 121 6.81 3.20 12.13
CA ASP A 121 7.76 2.20 12.62
C ASP A 121 7.45 0.79 12.09
N GLY A 122 8.32 -0.18 12.42
CA GLY A 122 8.16 -1.57 12.00
C GLY A 122 6.95 -2.30 12.61
N ALA A 123 6.47 -1.91 13.79
CA ALA A 123 5.21 -2.44 14.31
C ALA A 123 4.02 -1.91 13.50
N GLY A 124 4.08 -0.64 13.10
CA GLY A 124 3.17 -0.02 12.14
C GLY A 124 3.08 -0.80 10.84
N VAL A 125 4.21 -1.32 10.32
CA VAL A 125 4.21 -2.16 9.11
C VAL A 125 3.36 -3.42 9.32
N LYS A 126 3.50 -4.11 10.47
CA LYS A 126 2.69 -5.31 10.76
C LYS A 126 1.20 -4.99 10.86
N ARG A 127 0.85 -3.84 11.44
CA ARG A 127 -0.53 -3.36 11.49
C ARG A 127 -1.06 -2.98 10.11
N ALA A 128 -0.22 -2.40 9.24
CA ALA A 128 -0.59 -2.03 7.88
C ALA A 128 -0.98 -3.25 7.02
N LEU A 129 -0.51 -4.46 7.34
CA LEU A 129 -0.93 -5.67 6.63
C LEU A 129 -2.43 -5.95 6.77
N ALA A 130 -3.02 -5.66 7.94
CA ALA A 130 -4.47 -5.80 8.14
C ALA A 130 -5.26 -4.80 7.29
N VAL A 131 -4.70 -3.60 7.08
CA VAL A 131 -5.28 -2.58 6.21
C VAL A 131 -5.24 -2.99 4.75
N LEU A 132 -4.11 -3.54 4.28
CA LEU A 132 -3.97 -4.04 2.92
C LEU A 132 -4.86 -5.27 2.65
N GLU A 133 -5.07 -6.12 3.66
CA GLU A 133 -6.02 -7.23 3.60
C GLU A 133 -7.46 -6.72 3.43
N ALA A 134 -7.86 -5.66 4.13
CA ALA A 134 -9.18 -5.04 3.96
C ALA A 134 -9.38 -4.48 2.53
N VAL A 135 -8.36 -3.83 1.98
CA VAL A 135 -8.38 -3.35 0.58
C VAL A 135 -8.58 -4.50 -0.40
N ARG A 136 -7.86 -5.61 -0.19
CA ARG A 136 -7.98 -6.80 -1.04
C ARG A 136 -9.39 -7.39 -0.97
N SER A 137 -9.93 -7.59 0.23
CA SER A 137 -11.24 -8.24 0.43
C SER A 137 -12.40 -7.42 -0.16
N GLU A 138 -12.44 -6.11 0.06
CA GLU A 138 -13.49 -5.24 -0.52
C GLU A 138 -13.45 -5.16 -2.05
N SER A 139 -12.31 -5.50 -2.63
CA SER A 139 -12.13 -5.53 -4.08
C SER A 139 -12.56 -6.85 -4.72
N ASP A 140 -12.64 -7.93 -3.94
CA ASP A 140 -13.07 -9.27 -4.37
C ASP A 140 -14.60 -9.37 -4.36
N ASP A 141 -15.27 -8.66 -3.44
CA ASP A 141 -16.74 -8.57 -3.34
C ASP A 141 -17.40 -7.69 -4.43
N ARG A 142 -16.64 -7.11 -5.38
CA ARG A 142 -17.14 -6.14 -6.40
C ARG A 142 -17.12 -6.61 -7.84
#